data_AF-A0A6V8EWX3-F1
#
_entry.id   AF-A0A6V8EWX3-F1
#
_cell.length_a   1.000
_cell.length_b   1.000
_cell.length_c   1.000
_cell.angle_alpha   90.00
_cell.angle_beta   90.00
_cell.angle_gamma   90.00
#
_symmetry.space_group_name_H-M   'P 1'
#
loop_
_entity.id
_entity.type
_entity.pdbx_description
1 polymer ?
#
loop_
_entity_poly.entity_id
_entity_poly.type
_entity_poly.pdbx_seq_one_letter_code
_entity_poly.pdbx_strand_id
1 'polypeptide(L)' 'MRRFAIVGHRAMSKGKLPLNDLAGGAGRMDVLIRAVMSSLLTSHGLRDNVEVVLHLQGGPGPHRRLKFVGSEL' A
#
# COMPACT_ATOMS: atom_id res chain seq x y z
N MET A 1 -5.50 -6.88 17.89
CA MET A 1 -5.56 -5.99 16.72
C MET A 1 -4.17 -5.44 16.43
N ARG A 2 -3.70 -5.52 15.18
CA ARG A 2 -2.38 -5.05 14.75
C ARG A 2 -2.56 -3.98 13.66
N ARG A 3 -1.85 -2.86 13.77
CA ARG A 3 -1.97 -1.74 12.83
C ARG A 3 -0.60 -1.39 12.26
N PHE A 4 -0.53 -1.25 10.94
CA PHE A 4 0.70 -0.88 10.24
C PHE A 4 0.48 0.41 9.46
N ALA A 5 1.41 1.35 9.58
CA ALA A 5 1.48 2.53 8.73
C ALA A 5 2.75 2.42 7.87
N ILE A 6 2.58 2.42 6.55
CA ILE A 6 3.69 2.33 5.59
C ILE A 6 3.75 3.65 4.82
N VAL A 7 4.88 4.33 4.90
CA VAL A 7 5.07 5.66 4.30
C VAL A 7 5.84 5.55 3.00
N GLY A 8 5.14 5.68 1.88
CA GLY A 8 5.71 5.76 0.55
C GLY A 8 6.03 7.20 0.16
N HIS A 9 7.21 7.71 0.57
CA HIS A 9 7.68 9.06 0.26
C HIS A 9 7.64 9.41 -1.24
N ARG A 10 7.90 8.40 -2.10
CA ARG A 10 7.89 8.55 -3.56
C ARG A 10 6.67 7.92 -4.24
N ALA A 11 5.85 7.16 -3.50
CA ALA A 11 4.76 6.39 -4.07
C ALA A 11 3.68 7.33 -4.61
N MET A 12 3.30 7.12 -5.87
CA MET A 12 2.38 8.02 -6.58
C MET A 12 1.02 8.11 -5.87
N SER A 13 0.63 9.33 -5.47
CA SER A 13 -0.66 9.64 -4.82
C SER A 13 -1.79 9.94 -5.81
N LYS A 14 -1.44 10.23 -7.07
CA LYS A 14 -2.33 10.54 -8.20
C LYS A 14 -1.61 10.25 -9.51
N GLY A 15 -2.39 10.06 -10.57
CA GLY A 15 -1.91 9.83 -11.94
C GLY A 15 -1.97 8.37 -12.35
N LYS A 16 -1.38 8.05 -13.51
CA LYS A 16 -1.33 6.68 -14.04
C LYS A 16 -0.31 5.88 -13.24
N LEU A 17 -0.72 4.73 -12.73
CA LEU A 17 0.18 3.75 -12.10
C LEU A 17 0.84 2.89 -13.20
N PRO A 18 2.16 3.02 -13.47
CA PRO A 18 2.81 2.19 -14.47
C PRO A 18 3.02 0.77 -13.94
N LEU A 19 2.13 -0.16 -14.33
CA LEU A 19 2.17 -1.56 -13.86
C LEU A 19 3.44 -2.30 -14.30
N ASN A 20 4.03 -1.90 -15.42
CA ASN A 20 5.30 -2.43 -15.93
C ASN A 20 6.55 -1.77 -15.29
N ASP A 21 6.38 -0.77 -14.41
CA ASP A 21 7.48 -0.07 -13.75
C ASP A 21 7.12 0.36 -12.31
N LEU A 22 6.78 -0.62 -11.49
CA LEU A 22 6.36 -0.40 -10.10
C LEU A 22 7.50 0.09 -9.19
N ALA A 23 8.75 -0.23 -9.54
CA ALA A 23 9.92 0.17 -8.76
C ALA A 23 10.43 1.57 -9.16
N GLY A 24 10.46 1.89 -10.45
CA GLY A 24 10.88 3.21 -10.93
C GLY A 24 9.72 4.19 -10.93
N GLY A 25 9.01 4.24 -12.05
CA GLY A 25 7.96 5.21 -12.36
C GLY A 25 6.83 5.29 -11.34
N ALA A 26 6.45 4.18 -10.69
CA ALA A 26 5.43 4.20 -9.65
C ALA A 26 5.92 4.64 -8.26
N GLY A 27 7.23 4.89 -8.11
CA GLY A 27 7.82 5.40 -6.88
C GLY A 27 7.88 4.37 -5.75
N ARG A 28 8.47 3.21 -6.03
CA ARG A 28 8.58 2.07 -5.10
C ARG A 28 7.25 1.48 -4.65
N MET A 29 6.23 1.52 -5.50
CA MET A 29 4.94 0.87 -5.23
C MET A 29 5.11 -0.65 -5.04
N ASP A 30 6.13 -1.25 -5.68
CA ASP A 30 6.53 -2.65 -5.48
C ASP A 30 6.77 -3.01 -4.00
N VAL A 31 7.31 -2.08 -3.21
CA VAL A 31 7.59 -2.29 -1.78
C VAL A 31 6.30 -2.19 -0.97
N LEU A 32 5.46 -1.20 -1.27
CA LEU A 32 4.19 -0.98 -0.57
C LEU A 32 3.24 -2.16 -0.78
N ILE A 33 3.13 -2.66 -2.01
CA ILE A 33 2.31 -3.85 -2.33
C ILE A 33 2.79 -5.07 -1.54
N ARG A 34 4.12 -5.31 -1.50
CA ARG A 34 4.69 -6.40 -0.70
C ARG A 34 4.42 -6.26 0.80
N ALA A 35 4.48 -5.04 1.32
CA ALA A 35 4.14 -4.77 2.72
C ALA A 35 2.67 -5.08 3.03
N VAL A 36 1.74 -4.66 2.16
CA VAL A 36 0.31 -5.01 2.28
C VAL A 36 0.12 -6.52 2.26
N MET A 37 0.67 -7.20 1.26
CA MET A 37 0.58 -8.67 1.15
C MET A 37 1.12 -9.37 2.40
N SER A 38 2.31 -9.00 2.86
CA SER A 38 2.94 -9.64 4.02
C SER A 38 2.18 -9.40 5.33
N SER A 39 1.53 -8.24 5.46
CA SER A 39 0.71 -7.91 6.62
C SER A 39 -0.65 -8.63 6.65
N LEU A 40 -1.28 -8.84 5.48
CA LEU A 40 -2.65 -9.37 5.39
C LEU A 40 -2.69 -10.87 5.06
N LEU A 41 -1.94 -11.33 4.07
CA LEU A 41 -2.10 -12.67 3.49
C LEU A 41 -1.53 -13.77 4.37
N THR A 42 -2.30 -14.83 4.55
CA THR A 42 -1.88 -16.13 5.09
C THR A 42 -1.91 -17.16 3.96
N SER A 43 -1.55 -18.41 4.24
CA SER A 43 -1.62 -19.48 3.24
C SER A 43 -3.04 -19.76 2.73
N HIS A 44 -4.08 -19.53 3.54
CA HIS A 44 -5.46 -19.91 3.22
C HIS A 44 -6.49 -18.81 3.52
N GLY A 45 -6.07 -17.54 3.53
CA GLY A 45 -6.99 -16.43 3.80
C GLY A 45 -6.30 -15.14 4.24
N LEU A 46 -7.08 -14.24 4.82
CA LEU A 46 -6.64 -12.93 5.31
C LEU A 46 -6.67 -12.88 6.84
N ARG A 47 -5.77 -12.09 7.43
CA ARG A 47 -5.85 -11.75 8.87
C ARG A 47 -6.98 -10.75 9.09
N ASP A 48 -8.04 -11.18 9.75
CA ASP A 48 -9.20 -10.37 10.14
C ASP A 48 -8.86 -9.20 11.09
N ASN A 49 -7.85 -9.38 11.95
CA ASN A 49 -7.48 -8.45 13.01
C ASN A 49 -6.31 -7.51 12.66
N VAL A 50 -6.09 -7.25 11.37
CA VAL A 50 -5.02 -6.38 10.84
C VAL A 50 -5.61 -5.18 10.09
N GLU A 51 -5.05 -3.99 10.33
CA GLU A 51 -5.26 -2.81 9.49
C GLU A 51 -3.94 -2.32 8.90
N VAL A 52 -3.98 -1.90 7.63
CA VAL A 52 -2.82 -1.38 6.92
C VAL A 52 -3.17 -0.02 6.34
N VAL A 53 -2.36 1.00 6.64
CA VAL A 53 -2.49 2.33 6.05
C VAL A 53 -1.26 2.62 5.19
N LEU A 54 -1.49 2.82 3.90
CA LEU A 54 -0.48 3.34 2.99
C LEU A 54 -0.57 4.86 2.93
N HIS A 55 0.53 5.55 3.23
CA HIS A 55 0.67 6.99 3.01
C HIS A 55 1.42 7.22 1.70
N LEU A 56 0.70 7.68 0.67
CA LEU A 56 1.22 7.95 -0.66
C LEU A 56 1.57 9.43 -0.75
N GLN A 57 2.86 9.74 -0.81
CA GLN A 57 3.36 11.11 -0.74
C GLN A 57 4.03 11.61 -2.02
N GLY A 58 4.28 10.74 -3.00
CA GLY A 58 4.90 11.12 -4.26
C GLY A 58 3.89 11.41 -5.38
N GLY A 59 4.41 11.81 -6.54
CA GLY A 59 3.59 12.15 -7.70
C GLY A 59 2.90 13.52 -7.58
N PRO A 60 2.11 13.90 -8.59
CA PRO A 60 1.43 15.19 -8.61
C PRO A 60 0.22 15.23 -7.68
N GLY A 61 -0.07 16.40 -7.09
CA GLY A 61 -1.27 16.62 -6.28
C GLY A 61 -1.09 16.26 -4.80
N PRO A 62 -2.19 16.26 -4.02
CA PRO A 62 -2.12 16.12 -2.57
C PRO A 62 -1.73 14.72 -2.14
N HIS A 63 -1.17 14.59 -0.93
CA HIS A 63 -0.92 13.30 -0.31
C HIS A 63 -2.22 12.52 -0.12
N ARG A 64 -2.15 11.19 -0.33
CA ARG A 64 -3.29 10.29 -0.23
C ARG A 64 -3.02 9.20 0.80
N ARG A 65 -4.08 8.73 1.47
CA ARG A 65 -4.04 7.54 2.31
C ARG A 65 -4.97 6.47 1.75
N LEU A 66 -4.51 5.22 1.78
CA LEU A 66 -5.33 4.04 1.52
C LEU A 66 -5.35 3.20 2.80
N LYS A 67 -6.54 2.89 3.31
CA LYS A 67 -6.72 2.03 4.47
C LYS A 67 -7.30 0.69 4.02
N PHE A 68 -6.65 -0.39 4.43
CA PHE A 68 -7.11 -1.76 4.26
C PHE A 68 -7.51 -2.28 5.64
N VAL A 69 -8.73 -2.81 5.76
CA VAL A 69 -9.27 -3.40 7.00
C VAL A 69 -9.45 -4.89 6.75
N GLY A 70 -8.67 -5.73 7.42
CA GLY A 70 -8.60 -7.16 7.13
C GLY A 70 -9.93 -7.91 7.26
N SER A 71 -10.83 -7.46 8.14
CA SER A 71 -12.17 -8.03 8.32
C SER A 71 -13.21 -7.58 7.28
N GLU A 72 -12.88 -6.61 6.43
CA GLU A 72 -13.79 -6.03 5.41
C GLU A 72 -13.30 -6.26 3.97
N LEU A 73 -12.23 -7.06 3.80
CA LEU A 73 -11.65 -7.45 2.51
C LEU A 73 -12.09 -8.85 2.10
#